data_AF-I1J0A4-F1
#
_entry.id   AF-I1J0A4-F1
#
_cell.length_a   1.000
_cell.length_b   1.000
_cell.length_c   1.000
_cell.angle_alpha   90.00
_cell.angle_beta   90.00
_cell.angle_gamma   90.00
#
_symmetry.space_group_name_H-M   'P 1'
#
loop_
_entity.id
_entity.type
_entity.pdbx_description
1 polymer ?
#
loop_
_entity_poly.entity_id
_entity_poly.type
_entity_poly.pdbx_seq_one_letter_code
_entity_poly.pdbx_strand_id
1 'polypeptide(L)'
;MESCSLVDTATATLCSTAGGRRRARSGTRFLNCSSSSKEHGVSASCSIGRMLSGAKSAARRKLFRSEPDWLGLDWSDTSGAAGHHWWTTLENNFVLEASEDEYGGVVVDADRLPSDQAAFAGSLAASLSYWKSVGKKGVWLKLPVDRSEFVPIAVKEGFKYHHAEESYLMLTYWIPDEPSLLPANASHQVGVGGFVINDQMEVLVVQEKYRGSPMDGVWKLPTGFILASEEIFTGAIREVKEETGVDTEFVDVVAFRHAHNVAFQKSDLFFICMLRPVSSQIKIIDETEIQAAKWMPLEEFVKQPFIQEDHMFQKIMDICIQRLRKCYCGLTAHDVVSKFDGRASTLYYNVDEPEDVNCSAA
;
A
#
# COMPACT_ATOMS: atom_id res chain seq x y z
N MET A 1 47.72 11.57 -19.45
CA MET A 1 46.41 12.23 -19.24
C MET A 1 45.91 11.77 -17.90
N GLU A 2 45.75 12.73 -17.01
CA GLU A 2 46.11 12.65 -15.59
C GLU A 2 45.10 11.87 -14.74
N SER A 3 45.67 11.11 -13.80
CA SER A 3 45.01 10.57 -12.62
C SER A 3 44.77 11.69 -11.62
N CYS A 4 43.54 11.81 -11.10
CA CYS A 4 43.27 12.65 -9.93
C CYS A 4 43.00 11.74 -8.72
N SER A 5 44.07 11.49 -7.97
CA SER A 5 44.03 11.02 -6.58
C SER A 5 43.97 12.22 -5.65
N LEU A 6 42.90 12.39 -4.87
CA LEU A 6 42.91 13.28 -3.71
C LEU A 6 42.05 12.65 -2.61
N VAL A 7 42.72 11.85 -1.78
CA VAL A 7 42.41 11.76 -0.36
C VAL A 7 43.07 12.98 0.24
N ASP A 8 42.29 14.00 0.58
CA ASP A 8 42.78 15.11 1.39
C ASP A 8 41.79 15.44 2.53
N THR A 9 42.21 14.96 3.69
CA THR A 9 42.17 15.62 5.00
C THR A 9 41.42 16.95 5.11
N ALA A 10 40.29 16.93 5.84
CA ALA A 10 39.81 18.09 6.57
C ALA A 10 39.13 17.65 7.88
N THR A 11 39.93 17.63 8.94
CA THR A 11 39.50 17.70 10.34
C THR A 11 38.74 19.01 10.57
N ALA A 12 37.44 18.94 10.79
CA ALA A 12 36.67 20.05 11.34
C ALA A 12 36.48 19.84 12.84
N THR A 13 37.44 20.35 13.61
CA THR A 13 37.34 20.58 15.05
C THR A 13 36.32 21.68 15.32
N LEU A 14 35.15 21.35 15.87
CA LEU A 14 34.28 22.37 16.49
C LEU A 14 34.72 22.55 17.95
N CYS A 15 35.57 23.56 18.14
CA CYS A 15 36.01 24.01 19.44
C CYS A 15 34.89 24.81 20.13
N SER A 16 34.61 24.41 21.35
CA SER A 16 33.85 25.11 22.38
C SER A 16 34.33 26.55 22.60
N THR A 17 33.38 27.50 22.68
CA THR A 17 33.54 28.69 23.54
C THR A 17 32.25 28.96 24.30
N ALA A 18 32.43 29.19 25.60
CA ALA A 18 31.40 29.47 26.58
C ALA A 18 31.08 30.98 26.65
N GLY A 19 29.87 31.31 27.09
CA GLY A 19 29.62 32.52 27.87
C GLY A 19 28.51 33.44 27.36
N GLY A 20 27.27 33.18 27.79
CA GLY A 20 26.15 34.11 27.59
C GLY A 20 24.96 33.79 28.49
N ARG A 21 25.05 34.16 29.78
CA ARG A 21 23.95 34.07 30.76
C ARG A 21 22.72 34.87 30.29
N ARG A 22 21.57 34.22 30.12
CA ARG A 22 20.27 34.77 30.55
C ARG A 22 19.38 33.66 31.10
N ARG A 23 18.72 34.01 32.21
CA ARG A 23 17.97 33.18 33.14
C ARG A 23 16.49 33.51 32.95
N ALA A 24 15.62 32.52 32.70
CA ALA A 24 14.21 32.58 33.13
C ALA A 24 13.47 31.24 32.91
N ARG A 25 13.10 30.61 34.06
CA ARG A 25 11.82 29.95 34.42
C ARG A 25 11.18 29.00 33.39
N SER A 26 11.23 27.68 33.62
CA SER A 26 10.33 26.87 34.48
C SER A 26 8.87 26.86 34.02
N GLY A 27 8.41 25.70 33.53
CA GLY A 27 7.02 25.49 33.14
C GLY A 27 6.75 24.04 32.74
N THR A 28 7.03 23.11 33.65
CA THR A 28 6.67 21.69 33.58
C THR A 28 5.16 21.53 33.44
N ARG A 29 4.70 20.67 32.52
CA ARG A 29 3.51 19.83 32.74
C ARG A 29 3.59 18.56 31.90
N PHE A 30 4.15 17.54 32.55
CA PHE A 30 3.88 16.15 32.29
C PHE A 30 2.37 15.89 32.40
N LEU A 31 1.82 15.15 31.44
CA LEU A 31 0.64 14.32 31.68
C LEU A 31 1.05 12.89 31.37
N ASN A 32 1.49 12.21 32.42
CA ASN A 32 1.45 10.77 32.53
C ASN A 32 -0.02 10.35 32.60
N CYS A 33 -0.41 9.36 31.79
CA CYS A 33 -1.50 8.47 32.17
C CYS A 33 -1.12 7.04 31.77
N SER A 34 -0.84 6.23 32.79
CA SER A 34 -0.53 4.82 32.68
C SER A 34 -1.81 3.96 32.74
N SER A 35 -1.80 2.92 31.90
CA SER A 35 -2.44 1.60 32.02
C SER A 35 -3.98 1.48 32.11
N SER A 36 -4.56 0.76 31.14
CA SER A 36 -5.45 -0.37 31.41
C SER A 36 -5.70 -1.18 30.14
N SER A 37 -5.19 -2.41 30.11
CA SER A 37 -5.52 -3.45 29.14
C SER A 37 -7.03 -3.72 29.15
N LYS A 38 -7.67 -3.70 27.97
CA LYS A 38 -8.88 -4.47 27.68
C LYS A 38 -8.85 -4.90 26.22
N GLU A 39 -8.74 -6.20 26.03
CA GLU A 39 -9.07 -6.90 24.80
C GLU A 39 -10.44 -6.44 24.29
N HIS A 40 -10.53 -5.92 23.07
CA HIS A 40 -11.74 -5.88 22.28
C HIS A 40 -11.37 -6.29 20.86
N GLY A 41 -11.79 -7.50 20.46
CA GLY A 41 -11.76 -7.92 19.08
C GLY A 41 -12.63 -7.00 18.25
N VAL A 42 -12.02 -6.28 17.32
CA VAL A 42 -12.74 -5.50 16.31
C VAL A 42 -12.67 -6.28 15.00
N SER A 43 -13.74 -7.00 14.72
CA SER A 43 -14.07 -7.47 13.38
C SER A 43 -14.31 -6.24 12.51
N ALA A 44 -13.33 -5.87 11.69
CA ALA A 44 -13.50 -4.86 10.66
C ALA A 44 -14.03 -5.53 9.39
N SER A 45 -15.34 -5.73 9.32
CA SER A 45 -16.04 -6.04 8.08
C SER A 45 -15.97 -4.82 7.13
N CYS A 46 -14.89 -4.72 6.35
CA CYS A 46 -14.80 -3.72 5.30
C CYS A 46 -15.58 -4.23 4.08
N SER A 47 -16.81 -3.75 3.94
CA SER A 47 -17.71 -4.04 2.83
C SER A 47 -17.08 -3.65 1.49
N ILE A 48 -17.12 -4.60 0.55
CA ILE A 48 -16.59 -4.56 -0.84
C ILE A 48 -17.10 -3.37 -1.69
N GLY A 49 -18.09 -2.62 -1.23
CA GLY A 49 -18.64 -1.47 -1.95
C GLY A 49 -17.77 -0.20 -2.04
N ARG A 50 -16.55 -0.17 -1.46
CA ARG A 50 -15.74 1.07 -1.38
C ARG A 50 -14.57 1.18 -2.36
N MET A 51 -14.27 0.15 -3.15
CA MET A 51 -13.24 0.27 -4.21
C MET A 51 -13.77 0.97 -5.47
N LEU A 52 -15.08 1.21 -5.59
CA LEU A 52 -15.69 1.75 -6.81
C LEU A 52 -16.39 3.10 -6.61
N SER A 53 -16.49 3.65 -5.39
CA SER A 53 -17.15 4.94 -5.15
C SER A 53 -16.16 6.08 -5.01
N GLY A 54 -15.81 6.71 -6.13
CA GLY A 54 -14.93 7.87 -6.16
C GLY A 54 -15.14 8.66 -7.44
N ALA A 55 -16.16 9.53 -7.47
CA ALA A 55 -16.20 10.80 -8.19
C ALA A 55 -17.65 11.33 -8.26
N LYS A 56 -18.05 12.16 -7.29
CA LYS A 56 -19.14 13.12 -7.52
C LYS A 56 -18.54 14.32 -8.24
N SER A 57 -18.68 14.39 -9.56
CA SER A 57 -18.46 15.63 -10.30
C SER A 57 -19.80 16.25 -10.71
N ALA A 58 -20.15 17.33 -10.02
CA ALA A 58 -21.17 18.26 -10.44
C ALA A 58 -20.56 19.22 -11.47
N ALA A 59 -20.99 19.11 -12.74
CA ALA A 59 -21.31 20.24 -13.65
C ALA A 59 -21.29 19.79 -15.13
N ARG A 60 -22.46 19.76 -15.78
CA ARG A 60 -22.76 20.70 -16.87
C ARG A 60 -24.22 20.60 -17.29
N ARG A 61 -24.84 21.77 -17.38
CA ARG A 61 -26.22 22.02 -17.80
C ARG A 61 -26.17 22.64 -19.21
N LYS A 62 -27.07 22.19 -20.08
CA LYS A 62 -27.68 22.82 -21.28
C LYS A 62 -27.20 22.42 -22.70
N LEU A 63 -28.24 22.23 -23.53
CA LEU A 63 -28.37 22.19 -25.01
C LEU A 63 -27.96 20.85 -25.65
N PHE A 64 -28.84 20.09 -26.33
CA PHE A 64 -29.81 20.47 -27.35
C PHE A 64 -31.11 19.63 -27.32
N ARG A 65 -32.22 20.27 -27.74
CA ARG A 65 -33.49 19.69 -28.19
C ARG A 65 -33.31 18.95 -29.52
N SER A 66 -33.94 17.78 -29.66
CA SER A 66 -34.81 17.42 -30.81
C SER A 66 -35.35 16.00 -30.63
N GLU A 67 -36.67 15.88 -30.44
CA GLU A 67 -37.44 14.66 -30.73
C GLU A 67 -37.59 14.48 -32.26
N PRO A 68 -37.98 13.28 -32.72
CA PRO A 68 -39.39 13.12 -33.06
C PRO A 68 -40.04 11.81 -32.59
N ASP A 69 -41.34 11.93 -32.37
CA ASP A 69 -42.39 10.93 -32.17
C ASP A 69 -42.27 9.67 -33.04
N TRP A 70 -42.77 8.53 -32.54
CA TRP A 70 -43.95 7.84 -33.10
C TRP A 70 -44.37 6.60 -32.28
N LEU A 71 -45.69 6.51 -32.11
CA LEU A 71 -46.55 5.39 -31.70
C LEU A 71 -46.61 5.04 -30.21
N GLY A 72 -47.68 5.57 -29.60
CA GLY A 72 -48.07 5.31 -28.23
C GLY A 72 -48.86 4.03 -28.03
N LEU A 73 -48.90 3.66 -26.75
CA LEU A 73 -49.98 2.92 -26.12
C LEU A 73 -50.05 3.44 -24.68
N ASP A 74 -51.17 4.09 -24.41
CA ASP A 74 -51.59 4.74 -23.18
C ASP A 74 -52.00 3.71 -22.13
N TRP A 75 -51.44 3.78 -20.91
CA TRP A 75 -52.13 3.35 -19.68
C TRP A 75 -51.75 4.29 -18.53
N SER A 76 -52.80 4.74 -17.85
CA SER A 76 -52.92 5.87 -16.94
C SER A 76 -52.17 5.77 -15.60
N ASP A 77 -51.72 6.94 -15.14
CA ASP A 77 -51.23 7.29 -13.80
C ASP A 77 -52.07 6.76 -12.62
N THR A 78 -51.40 6.27 -11.58
CA THR A 78 -51.66 6.72 -10.19
C THR A 78 -50.35 6.83 -9.40
N SER A 79 -50.27 7.91 -8.64
CA SER A 79 -49.11 8.50 -7.98
C SER A 79 -48.66 7.83 -6.66
N GLY A 80 -47.34 7.77 -6.47
CA GLY A 80 -46.65 8.40 -5.33
C GLY A 80 -46.41 7.58 -4.06
N ALA A 81 -45.15 7.16 -3.84
CA ALA A 81 -44.36 7.40 -2.62
C ALA A 81 -43.00 6.70 -2.71
N ALA A 82 -41.96 7.35 -2.20
CA ALA A 82 -40.55 6.93 -2.25
C ALA A 82 -40.32 5.50 -1.76
N GLY A 83 -39.69 4.67 -2.59
CA GLY A 83 -39.25 3.33 -2.25
C GLY A 83 -37.92 3.03 -2.93
N HIS A 84 -36.96 2.53 -2.15
CA HIS A 84 -35.87 1.71 -2.68
C HIS A 84 -36.49 0.71 -3.66
N HIS A 85 -36.03 0.63 -4.91
CA HIS A 85 -36.65 -0.26 -5.90
C HIS A 85 -36.18 -1.70 -5.66
N TRP A 86 -36.97 -2.45 -4.90
CA TRP A 86 -36.95 -3.91 -4.87
C TRP A 86 -37.92 -4.38 -5.97
N TRP A 87 -37.44 -5.21 -6.89
CA TRP A 87 -38.32 -5.83 -7.88
C TRP A 87 -39.09 -6.97 -7.19
N THR A 88 -40.40 -6.78 -7.02
CA THR A 88 -41.33 -7.84 -6.59
C THR A 88 -41.54 -8.87 -7.71
N THR A 89 -40.91 -10.03 -7.51
CA THR A 89 -41.48 -11.37 -7.63
C THR A 89 -42.37 -11.66 -8.86
N LEU A 90 -41.74 -12.04 -9.97
CA LEU A 90 -42.31 -13.12 -10.80
C LEU A 90 -41.88 -14.46 -10.20
N GLU A 91 -42.82 -15.39 -10.13
CA GLU A 91 -42.68 -16.76 -9.62
C GLU A 91 -41.65 -17.57 -10.42
N ASN A 92 -40.38 -17.35 -10.09
CA ASN A 92 -39.23 -18.24 -10.23
C ASN A 92 -37.94 -17.41 -9.99
N ASN A 93 -37.47 -17.37 -8.74
CA ASN A 93 -36.20 -16.76 -8.32
C ASN A 93 -35.00 -17.49 -8.97
N PHE A 94 -34.74 -17.24 -10.25
CA PHE A 94 -33.58 -17.79 -10.97
C PHE A 94 -32.41 -16.82 -11.07
N VAL A 95 -32.52 -15.56 -10.64
CA VAL A 95 -31.40 -14.61 -10.71
C VAL A 95 -30.78 -14.46 -9.33
N LEU A 96 -29.44 -14.53 -9.26
CA LEU A 96 -28.65 -14.31 -8.06
C LEU A 96 -28.84 -12.87 -7.58
N GLU A 97 -29.00 -12.70 -6.27
CA GLU A 97 -29.02 -11.38 -5.68
C GLU A 97 -27.68 -10.69 -5.87
N ALA A 98 -27.72 -9.46 -6.38
CA ALA A 98 -26.54 -8.70 -6.74
C ALA A 98 -26.79 -7.19 -6.62
N SER A 99 -25.72 -6.44 -6.44
CA SER A 99 -25.70 -4.97 -6.52
C SER A 99 -24.97 -4.53 -7.79
N GLU A 100 -25.30 -3.35 -8.30
CA GLU A 100 -24.62 -2.78 -9.47
C GLU A 100 -23.43 -1.91 -9.05
N ASP A 101 -22.36 -1.95 -9.85
CA ASP A 101 -21.25 -1.00 -9.70
C ASP A 101 -21.39 0.21 -10.63
N GLU A 102 -20.53 1.23 -10.43
CA GLU A 102 -20.55 2.50 -11.18
C GLU A 102 -20.19 2.35 -12.67
N TYR A 103 -19.70 1.18 -13.10
CA TYR A 103 -19.18 0.90 -14.44
C TYR A 103 -20.08 -0.06 -15.23
N GLY A 104 -21.30 -0.31 -14.74
CA GLY A 104 -22.26 -1.22 -15.37
C GLY A 104 -21.94 -2.70 -15.15
N GLY A 105 -21.12 -3.02 -14.14
CA GLY A 105 -20.92 -4.37 -13.63
C GLY A 105 -21.90 -4.72 -12.50
N VAL A 106 -21.79 -5.96 -12.03
CA VAL A 106 -22.61 -6.53 -10.97
C VAL A 106 -21.74 -7.25 -9.94
N VAL A 107 -22.09 -7.11 -8.68
CA VAL A 107 -21.43 -7.77 -7.54
C VAL A 107 -22.45 -8.66 -6.85
N VAL A 108 -22.26 -9.97 -6.96
CA VAL A 108 -23.14 -10.98 -6.36
C VAL A 108 -23.05 -10.91 -4.84
N ASP A 109 -24.21 -10.94 -4.17
CA ASP A 109 -24.30 -10.97 -2.72
C ASP A 109 -23.89 -12.36 -2.19
N ALA A 110 -22.74 -12.41 -1.53
CA ALA A 110 -22.16 -13.64 -0.99
C ALA A 110 -22.99 -14.25 0.15
N ASP A 111 -23.78 -13.44 0.87
CA ASP A 111 -24.59 -13.90 2.01
C ASP A 111 -25.92 -14.51 1.56
N ARG A 112 -26.25 -14.38 0.26
CA ARG A 112 -27.52 -14.81 -0.33
C ARG A 112 -27.34 -15.84 -1.45
N LEU A 113 -26.23 -16.58 -1.42
CA LEU A 113 -25.96 -17.65 -2.38
C LEU A 113 -26.91 -18.85 -2.17
N PRO A 114 -27.47 -19.43 -3.25
CA PRO A 114 -28.33 -20.62 -3.21
C PRO A 114 -27.73 -21.77 -2.42
N SER A 115 -28.53 -22.47 -1.61
CA SER A 115 -28.07 -23.43 -0.60
C SER A 115 -27.34 -24.66 -1.14
N ASP A 116 -27.60 -25.05 -2.38
CA ASP A 116 -27.02 -26.25 -2.99
C ASP A 116 -26.47 -25.99 -4.40
N GLN A 117 -25.66 -26.93 -4.88
CA GLN A 117 -24.95 -26.83 -6.15
C GLN A 117 -25.89 -26.74 -7.37
N ALA A 118 -27.03 -27.45 -7.35
CA ALA A 118 -27.95 -27.47 -8.48
C ALA A 118 -28.70 -26.14 -8.58
N ALA A 119 -29.19 -25.64 -7.43
CA ALA A 119 -29.81 -24.33 -7.34
C ALA A 119 -28.83 -23.21 -7.72
N PHE A 120 -27.58 -23.29 -7.27
CA PHE A 120 -26.53 -22.35 -7.64
C PHE A 120 -26.25 -22.37 -9.15
N ALA A 121 -26.06 -23.55 -9.74
CA ALA A 121 -25.80 -23.69 -11.18
C ALA A 121 -26.93 -23.12 -12.03
N GLY A 122 -28.18 -23.48 -11.70
CA GLY A 122 -29.36 -22.95 -12.41
C GLY A 122 -29.47 -21.43 -12.26
N SER A 123 -29.25 -20.92 -11.05
CA SER A 123 -29.33 -19.48 -10.79
C SER A 123 -28.22 -18.70 -11.48
N LEU A 124 -26.99 -19.21 -11.48
CA LEU A 124 -25.85 -18.57 -12.12
C LEU A 124 -26.05 -18.46 -13.63
N ALA A 125 -26.48 -19.54 -14.29
CA ALA A 125 -26.72 -19.56 -15.73
C ALA A 125 -27.84 -18.58 -16.14
N ALA A 126 -28.95 -18.57 -15.40
CA ALA A 126 -30.04 -17.63 -15.64
C ALA A 126 -29.62 -16.17 -15.37
N SER A 127 -28.81 -15.94 -14.34
CA SER A 127 -28.26 -14.61 -14.04
C SER A 127 -27.37 -14.08 -15.14
N LEU A 128 -26.43 -14.90 -15.65
CA LEU A 128 -25.55 -14.51 -16.76
C LEU A 128 -26.36 -14.17 -18.03
N SER A 129 -27.39 -14.96 -18.34
CA SER A 129 -28.29 -14.69 -19.48
C SER A 129 -29.03 -13.37 -19.31
N TYR A 130 -29.60 -13.13 -18.13
CA TYR A 130 -30.29 -11.88 -17.81
C TYR A 130 -29.34 -10.68 -17.85
N TRP A 131 -28.20 -10.74 -17.16
CA TRP A 131 -27.22 -9.65 -17.13
C TRP A 131 -26.70 -9.33 -18.53
N LYS A 132 -26.54 -10.33 -19.40
CA LYS A 132 -26.23 -10.10 -20.82
C LYS A 132 -27.34 -9.38 -21.56
N SER A 133 -28.62 -9.72 -21.35
CA SER A 133 -29.74 -9.09 -22.05
C SER A 133 -29.96 -7.63 -21.64
N VAL A 134 -29.65 -7.28 -20.39
CA VAL A 134 -29.72 -5.89 -19.89
C VAL A 134 -28.40 -5.13 -20.01
N GLY A 135 -27.42 -5.67 -20.75
CA GLY A 135 -26.18 -4.98 -21.10
C GLY A 135 -25.20 -4.76 -19.95
N LYS A 136 -25.19 -5.63 -18.93
CA LYS A 136 -24.16 -5.62 -17.88
C LYS A 136 -22.82 -6.10 -18.43
N LYS A 137 -21.75 -5.70 -17.74
CA LYS A 137 -20.37 -5.95 -18.17
C LYS A 137 -19.66 -6.97 -17.27
N GLY A 138 -18.97 -6.49 -16.24
CA GLY A 138 -18.22 -7.32 -15.31
C GLY A 138 -19.11 -7.93 -14.24
N VAL A 139 -18.92 -9.20 -13.93
CA VAL A 139 -19.58 -9.89 -12.82
C VAL A 139 -18.53 -10.26 -11.79
N TRP A 140 -18.74 -9.85 -10.55
CA TRP A 140 -17.91 -10.21 -9.40
C TRP A 140 -18.64 -11.23 -8.54
N LEU A 141 -18.00 -12.37 -8.33
CA LEU A 141 -18.52 -13.47 -7.53
C LEU A 141 -17.55 -13.76 -6.38
N LYS A 142 -17.92 -13.32 -5.17
CA LYS A 142 -17.23 -13.69 -3.95
C LYS A 142 -17.79 -15.00 -3.42
N LEU A 143 -16.95 -16.01 -3.32
CA LEU A 143 -17.29 -17.30 -2.70
C LEU A 143 -16.56 -17.43 -1.36
N PRO A 144 -17.29 -17.39 -0.24
CA PRO A 144 -16.76 -17.78 1.07
C PRO A 144 -16.14 -19.19 1.04
N VAL A 145 -15.15 -19.43 1.90
CA VAL A 145 -14.41 -20.71 1.94
C VAL A 145 -15.32 -21.92 2.24
N ASP A 146 -16.37 -21.72 3.05
CA ASP A 146 -17.41 -22.70 3.37
C ASP A 146 -18.41 -22.94 2.23
N ARG A 147 -18.30 -22.17 1.13
CA ARG A 147 -19.05 -22.33 -0.13
C ARG A 147 -18.15 -22.69 -1.31
N SER A 148 -16.98 -23.29 -1.02
CA SER A 148 -15.99 -23.69 -2.03
C SER A 148 -16.51 -24.73 -3.03
N GLU A 149 -17.59 -25.45 -2.69
CA GLU A 149 -18.28 -26.39 -3.57
C GLU A 149 -18.89 -25.73 -4.83
N PHE A 150 -19.00 -24.40 -4.87
CA PHE A 150 -19.48 -23.64 -6.03
C PHE A 150 -18.39 -23.21 -7.00
N VAL A 151 -17.12 -23.25 -6.60
CA VAL A 151 -15.97 -22.89 -7.43
C VAL A 151 -15.95 -23.66 -8.77
N PRO A 152 -16.03 -25.00 -8.81
CA PRO A 152 -15.99 -25.72 -10.08
C PRO A 152 -17.18 -25.39 -10.99
N ILE A 153 -18.33 -25.02 -10.42
CA ILE A 153 -19.52 -24.62 -11.18
C ILE A 153 -19.28 -23.27 -11.86
N ALA A 154 -18.83 -22.27 -11.10
CA ALA A 154 -18.54 -20.95 -11.63
C ALA A 154 -17.46 -20.99 -12.71
N VAL A 155 -16.36 -21.72 -12.48
CA VAL A 155 -15.27 -21.86 -13.47
C VAL A 155 -15.76 -22.53 -14.76
N LYS A 156 -16.66 -23.53 -14.66
CA LYS A 156 -17.25 -24.18 -15.84
C LYS A 156 -18.13 -23.24 -16.65
N GLU A 157 -18.82 -22.31 -16.00
CA GLU A 157 -19.56 -21.22 -16.67
C GLU A 157 -18.64 -20.14 -17.28
N GLY A 158 -17.32 -20.22 -17.04
CA GLY A 158 -16.31 -19.35 -17.64
C GLY A 158 -15.79 -18.26 -16.70
N PHE A 159 -16.13 -18.29 -15.42
CA PHE A 159 -15.51 -17.40 -14.44
C PHE A 159 -14.01 -17.68 -14.32
N LYS A 160 -13.22 -16.62 -14.13
CA LYS A 160 -11.78 -16.67 -13.90
C LYS A 160 -11.47 -16.24 -12.47
N TYR A 161 -10.41 -16.81 -11.90
CA TYR A 161 -9.91 -16.35 -10.61
C TYR A 161 -9.34 -14.93 -10.73
N HIS A 162 -9.69 -14.09 -9.77
CA HIS A 162 -9.12 -12.76 -9.64
C HIS A 162 -8.16 -12.71 -8.47
N HIS A 163 -8.64 -12.93 -7.24
CA HIS A 163 -7.83 -12.95 -6.03
C HIS A 163 -8.43 -13.86 -4.97
N ALA A 164 -7.66 -14.18 -3.94
CA ALA A 164 -8.13 -14.94 -2.80
C ALA A 164 -7.61 -14.29 -1.52
N GLU A 165 -8.41 -14.36 -0.48
CA GLU A 165 -8.04 -14.10 0.91
C GLU A 165 -8.25 -15.40 1.70
N GLU A 166 -7.79 -15.45 2.95
CA GLU A 166 -7.94 -16.66 3.78
C GLU A 166 -9.39 -17.18 3.88
N SER A 167 -10.37 -16.26 3.84
CA SER A 167 -11.79 -16.59 4.04
C SER A 167 -12.61 -16.67 2.76
N TYR A 168 -12.09 -16.30 1.59
CA TYR A 168 -12.87 -16.30 0.36
C TYR A 168 -12.03 -16.32 -0.93
N LEU A 169 -12.65 -16.76 -2.01
CA LEU A 169 -12.16 -16.63 -3.37
C LEU A 169 -12.99 -15.61 -4.15
N MET A 170 -12.34 -14.66 -4.82
CA MET A 170 -12.99 -13.75 -5.77
C MET A 170 -12.82 -14.27 -7.18
N LEU A 171 -13.94 -14.46 -7.87
CA LEU A 171 -13.98 -14.77 -9.29
C LEU A 171 -14.62 -13.63 -10.07
N THR A 172 -14.23 -13.53 -11.34
CA THR A 172 -14.75 -12.54 -12.27
C THR A 172 -15.19 -13.16 -13.59
N TYR A 173 -16.25 -12.61 -14.17
CA TYR A 173 -16.71 -12.93 -15.53
C TYR A 173 -16.91 -11.65 -16.32
N TRP A 174 -16.46 -11.63 -17.57
CA TRP A 174 -16.67 -10.50 -18.48
C TRP A 174 -17.69 -10.91 -19.54
N ILE A 175 -18.87 -10.28 -19.50
CA ILE A 175 -20.00 -10.61 -20.38
C ILE A 175 -19.79 -10.18 -21.85
N PRO A 176 -19.26 -8.98 -22.14
CA PRO A 176 -19.07 -8.53 -23.51
C PRO A 176 -18.03 -9.36 -24.30
N ASP A 177 -18.18 -9.40 -25.62
CA ASP A 177 -17.21 -10.07 -26.52
C ASP A 177 -15.94 -9.22 -26.79
N GLU A 178 -15.82 -8.05 -26.15
CA GLU A 178 -14.65 -7.16 -26.21
C GLU A 178 -13.62 -7.48 -25.10
N PRO A 179 -12.38 -6.96 -25.18
CA PRO A 179 -11.38 -7.16 -24.13
C PRO A 179 -11.91 -6.75 -22.75
N SER A 180 -11.65 -7.59 -21.74
CA SER A 180 -12.05 -7.32 -20.36
C SER A 180 -11.42 -6.04 -19.85
N LEU A 181 -12.25 -5.12 -19.36
CA LEU A 181 -11.83 -3.89 -18.70
C LEU A 181 -11.78 -4.01 -17.16
N LEU A 182 -12.07 -5.20 -16.63
CA LEU A 182 -11.89 -5.47 -15.21
C LEU A 182 -10.42 -5.29 -14.83
N PRO A 183 -10.11 -4.58 -13.73
CA PRO A 183 -8.74 -4.44 -13.27
C PRO A 183 -8.15 -5.81 -12.95
N ALA A 184 -6.85 -5.97 -13.16
CA ALA A 184 -6.15 -7.15 -12.71
C ALA A 184 -5.96 -7.11 -11.19
N ASN A 185 -5.68 -8.27 -10.59
CA ASN A 185 -5.30 -8.38 -9.19
C ASN A 185 -3.99 -7.64 -8.88
N ALA A 186 -3.74 -7.41 -7.58
CA ALA A 186 -2.51 -6.85 -7.03
C ALA A 186 -1.26 -7.47 -7.69
N SER A 187 -0.57 -6.63 -8.47
CA SER A 187 0.58 -7.00 -9.30
C SER A 187 1.93 -6.79 -8.60
N HIS A 188 1.93 -6.06 -7.49
CA HIS A 188 3.14 -5.63 -6.79
C HIS A 188 3.17 -6.12 -5.36
N GLN A 189 4.35 -6.51 -4.92
CA GLN A 189 4.72 -6.55 -3.50
C GLN A 189 5.40 -5.23 -3.15
N VAL A 190 5.23 -4.79 -1.91
CA VAL A 190 5.83 -3.55 -1.41
C VAL A 190 6.74 -3.89 -0.25
N GLY A 191 8.04 -3.68 -0.45
CA GLY A 191 9.05 -3.82 0.58
C GLY A 191 9.62 -2.47 1.00
N VAL A 192 10.26 -2.45 2.15
CA VAL A 192 10.91 -1.26 2.70
C VAL A 192 12.25 -1.62 3.32
N GLY A 193 13.22 -0.72 3.19
CA GLY A 193 14.51 -0.78 3.87
C GLY A 193 14.76 0.48 4.69
N GLY A 194 15.13 0.30 5.96
CA GLY A 194 15.43 1.38 6.89
C GLY A 194 16.92 1.73 6.90
N PHE A 195 17.29 2.87 6.33
CA PHE A 195 18.62 3.44 6.54
C PHE A 195 18.61 4.28 7.82
N VAL A 196 19.02 3.67 8.94
CA VAL A 196 19.09 4.33 10.24
C VAL A 196 20.51 4.78 10.52
N ILE A 197 20.73 6.08 10.72
CA ILE A 197 22.05 6.66 10.93
C ILE A 197 22.08 7.47 12.23
N ASN A 198 23.08 7.24 13.08
CA ASN A 198 23.26 7.98 14.33
C ASN A 198 24.20 9.19 14.17
N ASP A 199 24.30 10.02 15.22
CA ASP A 199 25.17 11.22 15.22
C ASP A 199 26.67 10.90 15.14
N GLN A 200 27.07 9.63 15.34
CA GLN A 200 28.44 9.14 15.22
C GLN A 200 28.78 8.64 13.81
N MET A 201 27.88 8.84 12.83
CA MET A 201 28.01 8.32 11.45
C MET A 201 28.10 6.79 11.39
N GLU A 202 27.38 6.12 12.29
CA GLU A 202 27.21 4.67 12.28
C GLU A 202 25.80 4.32 11.80
N VAL A 203 25.72 3.34 10.92
CA VAL A 203 24.47 2.80 10.37
C VAL A 203 24.04 1.58 11.18
N LEU A 204 22.74 1.48 11.48
CA LEU A 204 22.18 0.29 12.09
C LEU A 204 22.06 -0.82 11.05
N VAL A 205 22.70 -1.95 11.32
CA VAL A 205 22.73 -3.08 10.40
C VAL A 205 22.39 -4.37 11.12
N VAL A 206 21.85 -5.32 10.35
CA VAL A 206 21.49 -6.67 10.80
C VAL A 206 22.17 -7.72 9.94
N GLN A 207 22.23 -8.93 10.49
CA GLN A 207 22.64 -10.14 9.79
C GLN A 207 21.57 -11.20 10.05
N GLU A 208 21.07 -11.83 8.99
CA GLU A 208 20.08 -12.92 9.08
C GLU A 208 20.72 -14.23 9.58
N LYS A 209 19.92 -15.12 10.17
CA LYS A 209 20.34 -16.48 10.59
C LYS A 209 20.41 -17.47 9.44
N TYR A 210 19.77 -17.18 8.30
CA TYR A 210 19.59 -18.17 7.24
C TYR A 210 20.91 -18.48 6.53
N ARG A 211 21.48 -19.64 6.82
CA ARG A 211 22.76 -20.10 6.27
C ARG A 211 22.62 -20.60 4.84
N GLY A 212 23.63 -20.33 4.01
CA GLY A 212 23.70 -20.80 2.62
C GLY A 212 22.93 -19.96 1.59
N SER A 213 22.43 -18.77 1.96
CA SER A 213 22.04 -17.75 0.99
C SER A 213 23.28 -16.95 0.51
N PRO A 214 23.21 -16.24 -0.62
CA PRO A 214 24.23 -15.27 -1.00
C PRO A 214 24.43 -14.14 0.03
N MET A 215 23.50 -14.00 0.97
CA MET A 215 23.52 -13.02 2.06
C MET A 215 24.10 -13.58 3.37
N ASP A 216 24.53 -14.86 3.39
CA ASP A 216 25.12 -15.47 4.57
C ASP A 216 26.37 -14.69 4.99
N GLY A 217 26.39 -14.21 6.23
CA GLY A 217 27.48 -13.40 6.75
C GLY A 217 27.43 -11.91 6.39
N VAL A 218 26.52 -11.46 5.51
CA VAL A 218 26.44 -10.07 5.04
C VAL A 218 25.71 -9.20 6.05
N TRP A 219 26.25 -8.00 6.33
CA TRP A 219 25.52 -6.97 7.07
C TRP A 219 24.67 -6.17 6.09
N LYS A 220 23.35 -6.15 6.33
CA LYS A 220 22.36 -5.41 5.54
C LYS A 220 21.61 -4.39 6.40
N LEU A 221 20.88 -3.49 5.74
CA LEU A 221 19.90 -2.64 6.41
C LEU A 221 18.75 -3.51 6.96
N PRO A 222 18.04 -3.07 8.00
CA PRO A 222 16.75 -3.65 8.35
C PRO A 222 15.75 -3.54 7.21
N THR A 223 15.01 -4.63 6.92
CA THR A 223 14.13 -4.69 5.75
C THR A 223 12.94 -5.60 5.98
N GLY A 224 11.77 -5.23 5.45
CA GLY A 224 10.66 -6.18 5.39
C GLY A 224 9.54 -5.72 4.46
N PHE A 225 8.39 -6.38 4.54
CA PHE A 225 7.23 -6.11 3.70
C PHE A 225 6.26 -5.15 4.39
N ILE A 226 5.65 -4.28 3.61
CA ILE A 226 4.54 -3.46 4.08
C ILE A 226 3.30 -4.33 4.21
N LEU A 227 2.67 -4.29 5.39
CA LEU A 227 1.45 -5.03 5.68
C LEU A 227 0.25 -4.42 4.94
N ALA A 228 -0.81 -5.21 4.77
CA ALA A 228 -2.03 -4.72 4.16
C ALA A 228 -2.60 -3.52 4.93
N SER A 229 -2.84 -2.40 4.24
CA SER A 229 -3.30 -1.13 4.82
C SER A 229 -2.32 -0.45 5.78
N GLU A 230 -1.01 -0.75 5.68
CA GLU A 230 0.05 -0.08 6.44
C GLU A 230 0.71 1.05 5.61
N GLU A 231 1.07 2.15 6.27
CA GLU A 231 1.83 3.26 5.66
C GLU A 231 3.30 2.89 5.49
N ILE A 232 3.95 3.31 4.39
CA ILE A 232 5.35 2.98 4.08
C ILE A 232 6.29 3.39 5.23
N PHE A 233 6.14 4.61 5.74
CA PHE A 233 6.98 5.09 6.86
C PHE A 233 6.71 4.32 8.16
N THR A 234 5.47 3.87 8.38
CA THR A 234 5.10 3.08 9.56
C THR A 234 5.73 1.71 9.49
N GLY A 235 5.66 1.06 8.33
CA GLY A 235 6.35 -0.21 8.08
C GLY A 235 7.86 -0.08 8.27
N ALA A 236 8.50 0.97 7.73
CA ALA A 236 9.94 1.19 7.94
C ALA A 236 10.34 1.25 9.43
N ILE A 237 9.56 1.99 10.23
CA ILE A 237 9.79 2.11 11.68
C ILE A 237 9.55 0.77 12.39
N ARG A 238 8.46 0.07 12.03
CA ARG A 238 8.11 -1.25 12.57
C ARG A 238 9.21 -2.27 12.31
N GLU A 239 9.67 -2.41 11.06
CA GLU A 239 10.70 -3.38 10.69
C GLU A 239 12.00 -3.17 11.47
N VAL A 240 12.47 -1.91 11.57
CA VAL A 240 13.65 -1.60 12.40
C VAL A 240 13.42 -2.02 13.86
N LYS A 241 12.23 -1.74 14.40
CA LYS A 241 11.90 -2.06 15.79
C LYS A 241 11.85 -3.58 16.01
N GLU A 242 11.22 -4.33 15.12
CA GLU A 242 11.07 -5.79 15.19
C GLU A 242 12.41 -6.52 15.05
N GLU A 243 13.30 -6.05 14.18
CA GLU A 243 14.59 -6.71 14.02
C GLU A 243 15.60 -6.34 15.12
N THR A 244 15.61 -5.08 15.58
CA THR A 244 16.74 -4.52 16.37
C THR A 244 16.35 -3.99 17.75
N GLY A 245 15.05 -3.79 18.00
CA GLY A 245 14.54 -3.16 19.21
C GLY A 245 14.75 -1.63 19.28
N VAL A 246 15.37 -1.02 18.28
CA VAL A 246 15.65 0.42 18.24
C VAL A 246 14.40 1.20 17.82
N ASP A 247 13.99 2.16 18.66
CA ASP A 247 12.99 3.16 18.29
C ASP A 247 13.59 4.18 17.33
N THR A 248 12.86 4.46 16.24
CA THR A 248 13.25 5.41 15.20
C THR A 248 12.10 6.35 14.87
N GLU A 249 12.44 7.45 14.22
CA GLU A 249 11.50 8.35 13.57
C GLU A 249 11.81 8.45 12.07
N PHE A 250 10.76 8.61 11.29
CA PHE A 250 10.85 8.74 9.85
C PHE A 250 11.34 10.13 9.45
N VAL A 251 12.30 10.18 8.52
CA VAL A 251 12.80 11.41 7.93
C VAL A 251 12.20 11.60 6.54
N ASP A 252 12.54 10.72 5.59
CA ASP A 252 12.02 10.76 4.22
C ASP A 252 12.24 9.43 3.47
N VAL A 253 11.53 9.27 2.35
CA VAL A 253 11.86 8.27 1.34
C VAL A 253 12.92 8.86 0.41
N VAL A 254 14.09 8.23 0.31
CA VAL A 254 15.21 8.73 -0.52
C VAL A 254 15.27 8.10 -1.91
N ALA A 255 14.73 6.90 -2.06
CA ALA A 255 14.67 6.19 -3.33
C ALA A 255 13.60 5.10 -3.27
N PHE A 256 13.18 4.62 -4.43
CA PHE A 256 12.50 3.33 -4.53
C PHE A 256 12.99 2.59 -5.76
N ARG A 257 13.03 1.27 -5.65
CA ARG A 257 13.41 0.36 -6.73
C ARG A 257 12.17 -0.34 -7.25
N HIS A 258 12.06 -0.47 -8.56
CA HIS A 258 11.05 -1.30 -9.21
C HIS A 258 11.74 -2.50 -9.88
N ALA A 259 11.35 -3.70 -9.50
CA ALA A 259 11.85 -4.94 -10.09
C ALA A 259 10.70 -5.83 -10.57
N HIS A 260 10.96 -6.65 -11.58
CA HIS A 260 9.96 -7.53 -12.21
C HIS A 260 10.32 -9.00 -12.01
N ASN A 261 9.31 -9.86 -12.13
CA ASN A 261 9.46 -11.32 -12.08
C ASN A 261 10.14 -11.81 -10.80
N VAL A 262 9.73 -11.25 -9.65
CA VAL A 262 10.17 -11.68 -8.32
C VAL A 262 9.33 -12.88 -7.85
N ALA A 263 8.90 -12.91 -6.59
CA ALA A 263 8.01 -13.94 -6.09
C ALA A 263 6.70 -13.98 -6.88
N PHE A 264 6.25 -15.20 -7.23
CA PHE A 264 4.98 -15.46 -7.91
C PHE A 264 4.79 -14.68 -9.23
N GLN A 265 5.88 -14.37 -9.96
CA GLN A 265 5.86 -13.59 -11.21
C GLN A 265 5.27 -12.18 -11.04
N LYS A 266 5.24 -11.67 -9.81
CA LYS A 266 4.84 -10.29 -9.50
C LYS A 266 6.03 -9.34 -9.65
N SER A 267 5.72 -8.05 -9.59
CA SER A 267 6.72 -7.00 -9.48
C SER A 267 6.93 -6.61 -8.01
N ASP A 268 8.07 -5.99 -7.71
CA ASP A 268 8.44 -5.51 -6.38
C ASP A 268 8.69 -4.01 -6.43
N LEU A 269 8.10 -3.28 -5.48
CA LEU A 269 8.44 -1.89 -5.17
C LEU A 269 9.16 -1.88 -3.82
N PHE A 270 10.44 -1.54 -3.82
CA PHE A 270 11.25 -1.51 -2.61
C PHE A 270 11.63 -0.07 -2.26
N PHE A 271 11.10 0.45 -1.16
CA PHE A 271 11.30 1.83 -0.71
C PHE A 271 12.49 1.93 0.26
N ILE A 272 13.35 2.92 0.05
CA ILE A 272 14.49 3.21 0.93
C ILE A 272 14.11 4.41 1.79
N CYS A 273 13.98 4.20 3.09
CA CYS A 273 13.59 5.22 4.04
C CYS A 273 14.79 5.65 4.89
N MET A 274 15.06 6.95 4.95
CA MET A 274 15.98 7.54 5.92
C MET A 274 15.26 7.65 7.26
N LEU A 275 15.89 7.13 8.31
CA LEU A 275 15.34 7.10 9.66
C LEU A 275 16.37 7.67 10.64
N ARG A 276 15.90 8.42 11.65
CA ARG A 276 16.74 8.89 12.76
C ARG A 276 16.45 8.04 14.01
N PRO A 277 17.48 7.52 14.69
CA PRO A 277 17.29 6.79 15.94
C PRO A 277 16.86 7.72 17.07
N VAL A 278 15.84 7.30 17.82
CA VAL A 278 15.39 7.93 19.06
C VAL A 278 16.02 7.24 20.27
N SER A 279 16.40 5.97 20.10
CA SER A 279 17.13 5.15 21.08
C SER A 279 18.37 4.53 20.45
N SER A 280 19.35 4.13 21.26
CA SER A 280 20.60 3.51 20.78
C SER A 280 20.79 2.06 21.24
N GLN A 281 19.99 1.61 22.20
CA GLN A 281 20.12 0.27 22.76
C GLN A 281 19.55 -0.75 21.78
N ILE A 282 20.43 -1.62 21.28
CA ILE A 282 20.05 -2.74 20.46
C ILE A 282 19.59 -3.89 21.36
N LYS A 283 18.42 -4.43 21.04
CA LYS A 283 17.88 -5.67 21.58
C LYS A 283 17.15 -6.38 20.44
N ILE A 284 17.78 -7.42 19.89
CA ILE A 284 17.17 -8.24 18.85
C ILE A 284 15.83 -8.77 19.38
N ILE A 285 14.72 -8.41 18.73
CA ILE A 285 13.37 -8.86 19.12
C ILE A 285 13.00 -10.09 18.29
N ASP A 286 13.24 -10.04 16.97
CA ASP A 286 13.13 -11.22 16.12
C ASP A 286 14.36 -12.13 16.24
N GLU A 287 14.36 -12.94 17.30
CA GLU A 287 15.37 -13.99 17.48
C GLU A 287 15.16 -15.20 16.55
N THR A 288 14.17 -15.21 15.65
CA THR A 288 13.98 -16.30 14.69
C THR A 288 14.70 -16.03 13.37
N GLU A 289 14.62 -14.80 12.88
CA GLU A 289 15.24 -14.39 11.63
C GLU A 289 16.62 -13.76 11.83
N ILE A 290 16.82 -12.96 12.88
CA ILE A 290 18.01 -12.10 13.03
C ILE A 290 19.08 -12.75 13.90
N GLN A 291 20.28 -12.91 13.35
CA GLN A 291 21.45 -13.47 14.04
C GLN A 291 22.14 -12.43 14.91
N ALA A 292 22.35 -11.23 14.35
CA ALA A 292 23.09 -10.17 15.00
C ALA A 292 22.63 -8.81 14.49
N ALA A 293 22.76 -7.78 15.33
CA ALA A 293 22.53 -6.39 14.99
C ALA A 293 23.61 -5.52 15.64
N LYS A 294 24.10 -4.51 14.93
CA LYS A 294 25.10 -3.56 15.46
C LYS A 294 24.99 -2.18 14.82
N TRP A 295 25.53 -1.19 15.51
CA TRP A 295 25.96 0.06 14.88
C TRP A 295 27.29 -0.19 14.17
N MET A 296 27.34 0.10 12.87
CA MET A 296 28.52 -0.11 12.02
C MET A 296 28.96 1.23 11.43
N PRO A 297 30.25 1.60 11.48
CA PRO A 297 30.72 2.82 10.83
C PRO A 297 30.29 2.85 9.36
N LEU A 298 29.69 3.95 8.91
CA LEU A 298 29.15 4.05 7.55
C LEU A 298 30.20 3.73 6.48
N GLU A 299 31.44 4.19 6.69
CA GLU A 299 32.55 3.88 5.79
C GLU A 299 32.88 2.38 5.73
N GLU A 300 32.76 1.65 6.83
CA GLU A 300 32.96 0.20 6.88
C GLU A 300 31.82 -0.50 6.13
N PHE A 301 30.59 -0.05 6.36
CA PHE A 301 29.39 -0.63 5.74
C PHE A 301 29.45 -0.54 4.22
N VAL A 302 29.70 0.65 3.66
CA VAL A 302 29.72 0.83 2.20
C VAL A 302 30.89 0.12 1.51
N LYS A 303 31.98 -0.19 2.25
CA LYS A 303 33.14 -0.93 1.73
C LYS A 303 32.93 -2.44 1.69
N GLN A 304 31.81 -2.96 2.20
CA GLN A 304 31.52 -4.40 2.11
C GLN A 304 31.51 -4.86 0.64
N PRO A 305 32.15 -6.00 0.31
CA PRO A 305 32.19 -6.51 -1.07
C PRO A 305 30.82 -6.62 -1.72
N PHE A 306 29.82 -7.08 -0.95
CA PHE A 306 28.43 -7.18 -1.41
C PHE A 306 27.85 -5.86 -1.95
N ILE A 307 28.20 -4.72 -1.33
CA ILE A 307 27.78 -3.40 -1.79
C ILE A 307 28.66 -2.93 -2.95
N GLN A 308 29.97 -3.19 -2.90
CA GLN A 308 30.92 -2.73 -3.92
C GLN A 308 30.82 -3.49 -5.25
N GLU A 309 30.35 -4.73 -5.23
CA GLU A 309 30.23 -5.57 -6.43
C GLU A 309 28.90 -5.37 -7.17
N ASP A 310 27.89 -4.76 -6.51
CA ASP A 310 26.57 -4.53 -7.08
C ASP A 310 26.29 -3.03 -7.31
N HIS A 311 26.09 -2.66 -8.58
CA HIS A 311 25.90 -1.26 -8.96
C HIS A 311 24.61 -0.64 -8.39
N MET A 312 23.56 -1.43 -8.15
CA MET A 312 22.32 -0.93 -7.58
C MET A 312 22.53 -0.55 -6.12
N PHE A 313 23.15 -1.41 -5.33
CA PHE A 313 23.48 -1.12 -3.94
C PHE A 313 24.44 0.06 -3.81
N GLN A 314 25.47 0.15 -4.66
CA GLN A 314 26.34 1.33 -4.72
C GLN A 314 25.53 2.62 -4.92
N LYS A 315 24.62 2.64 -5.89
CA LYS A 315 23.81 3.83 -6.18
C LYS A 315 22.86 4.20 -5.05
N ILE A 316 22.24 3.21 -4.40
CA ILE A 316 21.38 3.45 -3.24
C ILE A 316 22.20 4.08 -2.10
N MET A 317 23.40 3.55 -1.82
CA MET A 317 24.29 4.10 -0.79
C MET A 317 24.78 5.51 -1.13
N ASP A 318 25.13 5.77 -2.39
CA ASP A 318 25.49 7.10 -2.88
C ASP A 318 24.38 8.11 -2.60
N ILE A 319 23.12 7.75 -2.87
CA ILE A 319 21.96 8.61 -2.62
C ILE A 319 21.78 8.88 -1.12
N CYS A 320 21.85 7.84 -0.27
CA CYS A 320 21.80 8.02 1.18
C CYS A 320 22.89 8.97 1.69
N ILE A 321 24.13 8.82 1.19
CA ILE A 321 25.26 9.70 1.53
C ILE A 321 25.02 11.14 1.04
N GLN A 322 24.53 11.32 -0.18
CA GLN A 322 24.21 12.66 -0.70
C GLN A 322 23.09 13.32 0.12
N ARG A 323 22.10 12.54 0.57
CA ARG A 323 21.04 13.01 1.45
C ARG A 323 21.56 13.46 2.80
N LEU A 324 22.52 12.73 3.39
CA LEU A 324 23.22 13.11 4.61
C LEU A 324 24.03 14.41 4.45
N ARG A 325 24.67 14.58 3.28
CA ARG A 325 25.41 15.80 2.92
C ARG A 325 24.52 16.99 2.54
N LYS A 326 23.19 16.82 2.60
CA LYS A 326 22.20 17.81 2.14
C LYS A 326 22.35 18.20 0.66
N CYS A 327 22.90 17.28 -0.15
CA CYS A 327 23.02 17.43 -1.60
C CYS A 327 21.91 16.70 -2.37
N TYR A 328 21.01 16.02 -1.66
CA TYR A 328 19.86 15.31 -2.20
C TYR A 328 18.67 15.56 -1.28
N CYS A 329 17.48 15.73 -1.86
CA CYS A 329 16.24 15.91 -1.11
C CYS A 329 15.34 14.68 -1.31
N GLY A 330 14.93 14.05 -0.20
CA GLY A 330 13.98 12.95 -0.23
C GLY A 330 12.53 13.42 -0.35
N LEU A 331 11.61 12.47 -0.24
CA LEU A 331 10.17 12.73 -0.20
C LEU A 331 9.67 12.56 1.24
N THR A 332 9.22 13.66 1.84
CA THR A 332 8.61 13.68 3.17
C THR A 332 7.13 13.31 3.09
N ALA A 333 6.60 12.73 4.16
CA ALA A 333 5.20 12.33 4.25
C ALA A 333 4.33 13.50 4.73
N HIS A 334 3.23 13.76 4.04
CA HIS A 334 2.31 14.84 4.37
C HIS A 334 0.85 14.38 4.31
N ASP A 335 0.11 14.61 5.39
CA ASP A 335 -1.32 14.36 5.40
C ASP A 335 -2.05 15.44 4.60
N VAL A 336 -2.68 15.04 3.50
CA VAL A 336 -3.46 15.92 2.64
C VAL A 336 -4.84 15.32 2.39
N VAL A 337 -5.85 16.18 2.20
CA VAL A 337 -7.22 15.74 1.92
C VAL A 337 -7.52 15.91 0.43
N SER A 338 -7.87 14.82 -0.24
CA SER A 338 -8.29 14.88 -1.65
C SER A 338 -9.75 15.28 -1.76
N LYS A 339 -10.08 16.15 -2.73
CA LYS A 339 -11.48 16.44 -3.09
C LYS A 339 -12.17 15.23 -3.73
N PHE A 340 -11.41 14.24 -4.19
CA PHE A 340 -11.91 13.06 -4.87
C PHE A 340 -12.79 12.19 -3.96
N ASP A 341 -12.34 11.95 -2.73
CA ASP A 341 -13.02 11.10 -1.74
C ASP A 341 -13.26 11.79 -0.39
N GLY A 342 -12.72 12.99 -0.17
CA GLY A 342 -12.85 13.76 1.05
C GLY A 342 -12.10 13.19 2.24
N ARG A 343 -11.19 12.23 2.03
CA ARG A 343 -10.43 11.58 3.10
C ARG A 343 -9.00 12.11 3.15
N ALA A 344 -8.42 12.07 4.35
CA ALA A 344 -7.00 12.29 4.52
C ALA A 344 -6.23 11.11 3.91
N SER A 345 -5.12 11.41 3.25
CA SER A 345 -4.18 10.44 2.68
C SER A 345 -2.78 10.99 2.79
N THR A 346 -1.81 10.10 2.89
CA THR A 346 -0.39 10.46 2.94
C THR A 346 0.12 10.72 1.53
N LEU A 347 0.58 11.95 1.26
CA LEU A 347 1.27 12.33 0.03
C LEU A 347 2.77 12.48 0.31
N TYR A 348 3.59 11.76 -0.44
CA TYR A 348 5.05 11.81 -0.34
C TYR A 348 5.58 12.79 -1.39
N TYR A 349 6.12 13.93 -0.95
CA TYR A 349 6.72 14.92 -1.85
C TYR A 349 7.86 15.67 -1.17
N ASN A 350 8.72 16.29 -1.97
CA ASN A 350 9.75 17.17 -1.45
C ASN A 350 9.14 18.56 -1.16
N VAL A 351 9.35 19.08 0.04
CA VAL A 351 9.05 20.48 0.35
C VAL A 351 10.31 21.27 0.00
N ASP A 352 10.26 22.05 -1.09
CA ASP A 352 11.26 23.09 -1.27
C ASP A 352 11.16 24.03 -0.05
N GLU A 353 12.19 24.08 0.79
CA GLU A 353 12.48 25.28 1.58
C GLU A 353 13.34 26.20 0.69
N PRO A 354 12.76 27.22 0.02
CA PRO A 354 13.54 28.21 -0.72
C PRO A 354 14.28 29.20 0.22
N GLU A 355 14.83 28.73 1.35
CA GLU A 355 15.68 29.51 2.24
C GLU A 355 16.86 28.66 2.77
N ASP A 356 17.68 28.12 1.86
CA ASP A 356 19.15 28.00 2.01
C ASP A 356 19.73 27.31 0.77
N VAL A 357 19.50 27.92 -0.41
CA VAL A 357 20.23 27.55 -1.63
C VAL A 357 21.66 28.07 -1.51
N ASN A 358 22.48 27.32 -0.77
CA ASN A 358 23.91 27.23 -1.00
C ASN A 358 24.27 25.82 -1.51
N CYS A 359 23.33 25.18 -2.23
CA CYS A 359 23.67 24.11 -3.15
C CYS A 359 24.43 24.71 -4.34
N SER A 360 25.75 24.87 -4.18
CA SER A 360 26.64 25.04 -5.31
C SER A 360 26.66 23.72 -6.10
N ALA A 361 26.06 23.75 -7.29
CA ALA A 361 26.32 22.72 -8.29
C ALA A 361 27.83 22.71 -8.59
N ALA A 362 28.47 21.58 -8.34
CA ALA A 362 29.83 21.28 -8.78
C ALA A 362 29.76 20.33 -9.99
#